data_AF-A0A952UMQ3-F1
#
_entry.id   AF-A0A952UMQ3-F1
#
_cell.length_a   1.000
_cell.length_b   1.000
_cell.length_c   1.000
_cell.angle_alpha   90.00
_cell.angle_beta   90.00
_cell.angle_gamma   90.00
#
_symmetry.space_group_name_H-M   'P 1'
#
loop_
_entity.id
_entity.type
_entity.pdbx_description
1 polymer ?
#
loop_
_entity_poly.entity_id
_entity_poly.type
_entity_poly.pdbx_seq_one_letter_code
_entity_poly.pdbx_strand_id
1 'polypeptide(L)'
;MHSTNRPLSKPTWKIGILLVLVGVALFIGYVGAAVIGAVAPGTVAFANGMACQDGTALHDSYGYSYKPGQSGVSQVFSCQLPDGTVENVTLQTFLYAGLVFSGGAFVVLALLALTVLPALGRALRRRIGGRLDDFMAPTGVGATGAFGGLDIQGIYDRASARKAQSSSATPVFVNGKQVDLDPEAQANLYRTVASVAGAAGDRDERATAGSKADGRTVAERLEEVERLYRDGRLTRTEYDAVRTRILADL
;
A
#
# COMPACT_ATOMS: atom_id res chain seq x y z
N MET A 1 -5.77 20.90 -56.27
CA MET A 1 -5.68 20.65 -54.82
C MET A 1 -5.44 19.15 -54.60
N HIS A 2 -4.18 18.73 -54.50
CA HIS A 2 -3.82 17.33 -54.22
C HIS A 2 -3.82 17.12 -52.71
N SER A 3 -4.85 16.42 -52.21
CA SER A 3 -4.87 15.91 -50.85
C SER A 3 -3.97 14.67 -50.79
N THR A 4 -2.73 14.85 -50.34
CA THR A 4 -1.79 13.75 -50.06
C THR A 4 -2.23 13.03 -48.79
N ASN A 5 -2.97 11.93 -48.96
CA ASN A 5 -3.18 10.91 -47.93
C ASN A 5 -1.82 10.28 -47.58
N ARG A 6 -1.16 10.77 -46.52
CA ARG A 6 0.00 10.06 -45.96
C ARG A 6 -0.52 8.83 -45.24
N PRO A 7 -0.10 7.60 -45.62
CA PRO A 7 -0.48 6.40 -44.89
C PRO A 7 0.04 6.53 -43.47
N LEU A 8 -0.89 6.50 -42.51
CA LEU A 8 -0.61 6.49 -41.07
C LEU A 8 0.39 5.35 -40.82
N SER A 9 1.63 5.73 -40.55
CA SER A 9 2.75 4.80 -40.48
C SER A 9 2.51 3.76 -39.38
N LYS A 10 3.16 2.59 -39.51
CA LYS A 10 3.00 1.39 -38.67
C LYS A 10 3.76 1.35 -37.31
N PRO A 11 4.34 2.43 -36.71
CA PRO A 11 5.08 2.27 -35.44
C PRO A 11 4.18 2.19 -34.19
N THR A 12 2.87 2.43 -34.29
CA THR A 12 1.97 2.47 -33.12
C THR A 12 1.82 1.11 -32.43
N TRP A 13 1.89 0.00 -33.16
CA TRP A 13 1.69 -1.33 -32.57
C TRP A 13 2.82 -1.74 -31.60
N LYS A 14 4.08 -1.41 -31.94
CA LYS A 14 5.22 -1.73 -31.06
C LYS A 14 5.17 -0.92 -29.76
N ILE A 15 4.75 0.34 -29.84
CA ILE A 15 4.56 1.21 -28.68
C ILE A 15 3.43 0.66 -27.80
N GLY A 16 2.33 0.21 -28.40
CA GLY A 16 1.23 -0.42 -27.67
C GLY A 16 1.69 -1.65 -26.88
N ILE A 17 2.43 -2.57 -27.50
CA ILE A 17 2.97 -3.76 -26.81
C ILE A 17 3.92 -3.34 -25.69
N LEU A 18 4.81 -2.37 -25.93
CA LEU A 18 5.74 -1.88 -24.91
C LEU A 18 4.97 -1.32 -23.69
N LEU A 19 3.96 -0.49 -23.92
CA LEU A 19 3.14 0.10 -22.85
C LEU A 19 2.41 -0.98 -22.04
N VAL A 20 1.83 -1.99 -22.71
CA VAL A 20 1.19 -3.12 -22.03
C VAL A 20 2.22 -3.89 -21.20
N LEU A 21 3.40 -4.15 -21.74
CA LEU A 21 4.45 -4.90 -21.05
C LEU A 21 4.98 -4.13 -19.83
N VAL A 22 5.18 -2.80 -19.95
CA VAL A 22 5.53 -1.92 -18.83
C VAL A 22 4.44 -1.93 -17.77
N GLY A 23 3.16 -1.80 -18.15
CA GLY A 23 2.04 -1.82 -17.21
C GLY A 23 1.93 -3.14 -16.45
N VAL A 24 2.04 -4.27 -17.15
CA VAL A 24 2.03 -5.61 -16.52
C VAL A 24 3.24 -5.80 -15.61
N ALA A 25 4.43 -5.37 -16.03
CA ALA A 25 5.63 -5.44 -15.20
C ALA A 25 5.53 -4.59 -13.93
N LEU A 26 4.96 -3.38 -14.04
CA LEU A 26 4.74 -2.48 -12.91
C LEU A 26 3.75 -3.09 -11.91
N PHE A 27 2.65 -3.64 -12.41
CA PHE A 27 1.67 -4.32 -11.57
C PHE A 27 2.27 -5.53 -10.84
N ILE A 28 2.94 -6.43 -11.57
CA ILE A 28 3.58 -7.62 -10.98
C ILE A 28 4.67 -7.22 -9.99
N GLY A 29 5.45 -6.19 -10.30
CA GLY A 29 6.48 -5.66 -9.42
C GLY A 29 5.93 -5.13 -8.10
N TYR A 30 4.87 -4.31 -8.15
CA TYR A 30 4.24 -3.75 -6.93
C TYR A 30 3.58 -4.84 -6.07
N VAL A 31 2.81 -5.73 -6.69
CA VAL A 31 2.18 -6.84 -5.96
C VAL A 31 3.24 -7.78 -5.39
N GLY A 32 4.28 -8.08 -6.16
CA GLY A 32 5.42 -8.88 -5.73
C GLY A 32 6.17 -8.24 -4.56
N ALA A 33 6.41 -6.93 -4.61
CA ALA A 33 7.04 -6.19 -3.52
C ALA A 33 6.22 -6.25 -2.23
N ALA A 34 4.89 -6.14 -2.31
CA ALA A 34 4.02 -6.25 -1.15
C ALA A 34 4.04 -7.66 -0.53
N VAL A 35 3.93 -8.71 -1.37
CA VAL A 35 3.95 -10.10 -0.91
C VAL A 35 5.32 -10.47 -0.34
N ILE A 36 6.41 -10.13 -1.03
CA ILE A 36 7.77 -10.43 -0.59
C ILE A 36 8.12 -9.62 0.65
N GLY A 37 7.74 -8.34 0.73
CA GLY A 37 7.93 -7.51 1.91
C GLY A 37 7.20 -8.06 3.14
N ALA A 38 6.01 -8.64 2.96
CA ALA A 38 5.26 -9.28 4.03
C ALA A 38 5.92 -10.60 4.52
N VAL A 39 6.50 -11.39 3.61
CA VAL A 39 7.11 -12.70 3.94
C VAL A 39 8.55 -12.58 4.42
N ALA A 40 9.32 -11.68 3.83
CA ALA A 40 10.75 -11.52 4.03
C ALA A 40 11.12 -10.03 4.12
N PRO A 41 10.76 -9.33 5.21
CA PRO A 41 10.95 -7.88 5.34
C PRO A 41 12.41 -7.43 5.22
N GLY A 42 13.37 -8.31 5.51
CA GLY A 42 14.79 -8.04 5.26
C GLY A 42 15.11 -7.75 3.79
N THR A 43 14.29 -8.23 2.83
CA THR A 43 14.50 -7.96 1.41
C THR A 43 14.11 -6.55 1.01
N VAL A 44 13.35 -5.79 1.80
CA VAL A 44 13.04 -4.38 1.48
C VAL A 44 13.98 -3.40 2.18
N ALA A 45 14.83 -3.87 3.10
CA ALA A 45 15.76 -3.02 3.84
C ALA A 45 16.75 -2.27 2.92
N PHE A 46 17.12 -2.83 1.77
CA PHE A 46 17.98 -2.15 0.78
C PHE A 46 17.32 -0.88 0.22
N ALA A 47 15.98 -0.85 0.11
CA ALA A 47 15.25 0.31 -0.40
C ALA A 47 15.29 1.47 0.59
N ASN A 48 15.40 1.19 1.90
CA ASN A 48 15.54 2.21 2.93
C ASN A 48 16.86 2.98 2.76
N GLY A 49 17.94 2.27 2.42
CA GLY A 49 19.23 2.90 2.11
C GLY A 49 19.22 3.79 0.86
N MET A 50 18.30 3.55 -0.08
CA MET A 50 18.10 4.44 -1.23
C MET A 50 17.16 5.62 -0.94
N ALA A 51 16.22 5.44 -0.01
CA ALA A 51 15.34 6.52 0.44
C ALA A 51 16.08 7.54 1.32
N CYS A 52 16.98 7.07 2.18
CA CYS A 52 17.84 7.94 3.01
C CYS A 52 19.04 8.46 2.19
N GLN A 53 18.94 9.64 1.59
CA GLN A 53 20.05 10.23 0.82
C GLN A 53 21.23 10.67 1.71
N ASP A 54 20.95 11.26 2.86
CA ASP A 54 21.97 11.90 3.73
C ASP A 54 21.98 11.34 5.17
N GLY A 55 21.46 10.14 5.39
CA GLY A 55 21.22 9.61 6.74
C GLY A 55 21.55 8.13 6.93
N THR A 56 21.49 7.70 8.18
CA THR A 56 21.59 6.27 8.52
C THR A 56 20.18 5.67 8.49
N ALA A 57 20.01 4.64 7.68
CA ALA A 57 18.76 3.91 7.57
C ALA A 57 18.52 3.08 8.86
N LEU A 58 17.48 3.44 9.61
CA LEU A 58 17.01 2.68 10.77
C LEU A 58 15.76 1.88 10.41
N HIS A 59 15.68 0.68 10.97
CA HIS A 59 14.55 -0.22 10.81
C HIS A 59 14.14 -0.74 12.17
N ASP A 60 13.00 -0.26 12.65
CA ASP A 60 12.43 -0.66 13.93
C ASP A 60 11.23 -1.58 13.69
N SER A 61 11.28 -2.78 14.27
CA SER A 61 10.19 -3.74 14.24
C SER A 61 9.47 -3.75 15.58
N TYR A 62 8.22 -3.29 15.59
CA TYR A 62 7.36 -3.33 16.77
C TYR A 62 6.43 -4.53 16.67
N GLY A 63 6.63 -5.52 17.54
CA GLY A 63 5.64 -6.56 17.74
C GLY A 63 4.40 -5.98 18.41
N TYR A 64 3.25 -6.05 17.74
CA TYR A 64 1.97 -5.67 18.35
C TYR A 64 1.06 -6.90 18.41
N SER A 65 0.29 -7.03 19.48
CA SER A 65 -0.65 -8.13 19.66
C SER A 65 -2.04 -7.56 19.90
N TYR A 66 -2.87 -7.49 18.85
CA TYR A 66 -4.23 -6.92 18.95
C TYR A 66 -5.21 -7.86 19.68
N LYS A 67 -4.95 -9.18 19.67
CA LYS A 67 -5.71 -10.19 20.43
C LYS A 67 -4.77 -11.25 21.00
N PRO A 68 -5.11 -11.89 22.13
CA PRO A 68 -4.39 -13.05 22.62
C PRO A 68 -4.28 -14.11 21.51
N GLY A 69 -3.07 -14.56 21.20
CA GLY A 69 -2.80 -15.49 20.10
C GLY A 69 -2.70 -14.86 18.69
N GLN A 70 -2.84 -13.54 18.54
CA GLN A 70 -2.59 -12.81 17.29
C GLN A 70 -1.43 -11.83 17.47
N SER A 71 -0.23 -12.27 17.10
CA SER A 71 0.91 -11.37 16.91
C SER A 71 0.90 -10.81 15.48
N GLY A 72 1.01 -9.50 15.37
CA GLY A 72 1.42 -8.78 14.16
C GLY A 72 2.77 -8.13 14.39
N VAL A 73 3.47 -7.82 13.31
CA VAL A 73 4.68 -7.00 13.36
C VAL A 73 4.38 -5.74 12.56
N SER A 74 4.50 -4.59 13.22
CA SER A 74 4.51 -3.29 12.55
C SER A 74 5.96 -2.94 12.29
N GLN A 75 6.27 -2.54 11.07
CA GLN A 75 7.61 -2.16 10.68
C GLN A 75 7.60 -0.69 10.30
N VAL A 76 8.51 0.05 10.90
CA VAL A 76 8.69 1.47 10.63
C VAL A 76 10.08 1.65 10.07
N PHE A 77 10.17 2.24 8.88
CA PHE A 77 11.42 2.60 8.24
C PHE A 77 11.65 4.10 8.44
N SER A 78 12.74 4.43 9.10
CA SER A 78 13.09 5.82 9.45
C SER A 78 14.51 6.14 8.99
N CYS A 79 14.74 7.39 8.63
CA CYS A 79 16.09 7.92 8.42
C CYS A 79 16.49 8.74 9.64
N GLN A 80 17.66 8.46 10.21
CA GLN A 80 18.29 9.38 11.14
C GLN A 80 19.24 10.28 10.37
N LEU A 81 18.91 11.57 10.33
CA LEU A 81 19.73 12.60 9.70
C LEU A 81 20.94 12.94 10.58
N PRO A 82 21.97 13.61 10.04
CA PRO A 82 23.19 13.96 10.78
C PRO A 82 22.96 14.90 11.95
N ASP A 83 21.84 15.64 11.94
CA ASP A 83 21.39 16.52 13.01
C ASP A 83 20.71 15.76 14.17
N GLY A 84 20.56 14.44 14.04
CA GLY A 84 19.91 13.56 15.02
C GLY A 84 18.39 13.51 14.89
N THR A 85 17.80 14.21 13.92
CA THR A 85 16.36 14.14 13.64
C THR A 85 16.00 12.81 13.00
N VAL A 86 14.83 12.27 13.35
CA VAL A 86 14.32 11.01 12.82
C VAL A 86 13.12 11.32 11.95
N GLU A 87 13.25 11.07 10.65
CA GLU A 87 12.17 11.27 9.68
C GLU A 87 11.60 9.92 9.22
N ASN A 88 10.28 9.82 9.15
CA ASN A 88 9.61 8.61 8.69
C ASN A 88 9.56 8.60 7.15
N VAL A 89 10.26 7.64 6.54
CA VAL A 89 10.39 7.49 5.08
C VAL A 89 9.71 6.22 4.57
N THR A 90 8.78 5.66 5.33
CA THR A 90 8.13 4.38 5.03
C THR A 90 7.47 4.39 3.65
N LEU A 91 6.72 5.45 3.31
CA LEU A 91 6.04 5.57 2.02
C LEU A 91 7.02 5.59 0.84
N GLN A 92 8.11 6.37 0.96
CA GLN A 92 9.14 6.46 -0.07
C GLN A 92 9.86 5.12 -0.24
N THR A 93 10.17 4.44 0.86
CA THR A 93 10.80 3.11 0.87
C THR A 93 9.97 2.09 0.10
N PHE A 94 8.65 2.04 0.33
CA PHE A 94 7.75 1.16 -0.41
C PHE A 94 7.67 1.50 -1.90
N LEU A 95 7.67 2.79 -2.25
CA LEU A 95 7.66 3.24 -3.64
C LEU A 95 8.95 2.84 -4.38
N TYR A 96 10.11 3.01 -3.75
CA TYR A 96 11.39 2.56 -4.29
C TYR A 96 11.46 1.04 -4.42
N ALA A 97 11.03 0.30 -3.39
CA ALA A 97 10.97 -1.16 -3.45
C ALA A 97 10.07 -1.61 -4.62
N GLY A 98 8.86 -1.06 -4.74
CA GLY A 98 7.93 -1.37 -5.83
C GLY A 98 8.53 -1.10 -7.22
N LEU A 99 9.25 0.02 -7.39
CA LEU A 99 9.96 0.35 -8.63
C LEU A 99 11.07 -0.64 -8.95
N VAL A 100 11.89 -1.04 -7.97
CA VAL A 100 12.99 -2.00 -8.18
C VAL A 100 12.46 -3.38 -8.55
N PHE A 101 11.43 -3.87 -7.85
CA PHE A 101 10.77 -5.12 -8.20
C PHE A 101 10.10 -5.05 -9.58
N SER A 102 9.52 -3.91 -9.94
CA SER A 102 8.94 -3.68 -11.28
C SER A 102 10.01 -3.70 -12.37
N GLY A 103 11.18 -3.10 -12.13
CA GLY A 103 12.33 -3.17 -13.02
C GLY A 103 12.82 -4.61 -13.21
N GLY A 104 12.96 -5.36 -12.11
CA GLY A 104 13.30 -6.78 -12.16
C GLY A 104 12.29 -7.62 -12.95
N ALA A 105 10.99 -7.43 -12.67
CA ALA A 105 9.90 -8.10 -13.39
C ALA A 105 9.89 -7.74 -14.88
N PHE A 106 10.14 -6.47 -15.22
CA PHE A 106 10.26 -6.01 -16.61
C PHE A 106 11.40 -6.72 -17.33
N VAL A 107 12.58 -6.82 -16.71
CA VAL A 107 13.74 -7.52 -17.29
C VAL A 107 13.41 -9.00 -17.52
N VAL A 108 12.80 -9.67 -16.55
CA VAL A 108 12.40 -11.09 -16.68
C VAL A 108 11.37 -11.26 -17.80
N LEU A 109 10.33 -10.43 -17.84
CA LEU A 109 9.30 -10.48 -18.88
C LEU A 109 9.86 -10.13 -20.26
N ALA A 110 10.76 -9.15 -20.35
CA ALA A 110 11.42 -8.78 -21.59
C ALA A 110 12.31 -9.92 -22.10
N LEU A 111 13.11 -10.56 -21.24
CA LEU A 111 13.93 -11.72 -21.60
C LEU A 111 13.05 -12.91 -22.01
N LEU A 112 11.97 -13.17 -21.29
CA LEU A 112 11.00 -14.22 -21.63
C LEU A 112 10.32 -13.93 -22.97
N ALA A 113 9.92 -12.68 -23.22
CA ALA A 113 9.41 -12.26 -24.51
C ALA A 113 10.45 -12.47 -25.62
N LEU A 114 11.69 -12.02 -25.42
CA LEU A 114 12.76 -12.11 -26.42
C LEU A 114 13.16 -13.56 -26.73
N THR A 115 13.08 -14.47 -25.75
CA THR A 115 13.43 -15.89 -25.92
C THR A 115 12.25 -16.73 -26.42
N VAL A 116 11.07 -16.54 -25.86
CA VAL A 116 9.88 -17.35 -26.14
C VAL A 116 9.15 -16.88 -27.40
N LEU A 117 9.00 -15.58 -27.67
CA LEU A 117 8.30 -15.10 -28.87
C LEU A 117 8.89 -15.63 -30.18
N PRO A 118 10.22 -15.65 -30.42
CA PRO A 118 10.77 -16.20 -31.66
C PRO A 118 10.70 -17.73 -31.71
N ALA A 119 10.74 -18.42 -30.57
CA ALA A 119 10.56 -19.87 -30.52
C ALA A 119 9.09 -20.25 -30.83
N LEU A 120 8.15 -19.54 -30.20
CA LEU A 120 6.71 -19.70 -30.42
C LEU A 120 6.34 -19.30 -31.84
N GLY A 121 6.87 -18.20 -32.37
CA GLY A 121 6.65 -17.78 -33.76
C GLY A 121 7.13 -18.82 -34.79
N ARG A 122 8.29 -19.46 -34.54
CA ARG A 122 8.77 -20.57 -35.38
C ARG A 122 7.87 -21.81 -35.25
N ALA A 123 7.44 -22.16 -34.05
CA ALA A 123 6.55 -23.31 -33.81
C ALA A 123 5.15 -23.10 -34.41
N LEU A 124 4.58 -21.90 -34.25
CA LEU A 124 3.29 -21.52 -34.81
C LEU A 124 3.35 -21.44 -36.33
N ARG A 125 4.45 -20.90 -36.91
CA ARG A 125 4.64 -20.89 -38.37
C ARG A 125 4.74 -22.31 -38.94
N ARG A 126 5.37 -23.27 -38.23
CA ARG A 126 5.39 -24.68 -38.62
C ARG A 126 4.00 -25.33 -38.54
N ARG A 127 3.21 -25.04 -37.51
CA ARG A 127 1.85 -25.59 -37.35
C ARG A 127 0.82 -24.94 -38.27
N ILE A 128 0.92 -23.65 -38.55
CA ILE A 128 -0.01 -22.92 -39.42
C ILE A 128 0.39 -23.09 -40.89
N GLY A 129 1.69 -23.17 -41.21
CA GLY A 129 2.16 -23.45 -42.56
C GLY A 129 1.77 -24.81 -43.10
N GLY A 130 1.50 -25.80 -42.23
CA GLY A 130 0.93 -27.10 -42.64
C GLY A 130 -0.60 -27.17 -42.56
N ARG A 131 -1.28 -26.10 -42.10
CA ARG A 131 -2.73 -26.11 -41.86
C ARG A 131 -3.48 -25.04 -42.65
N LEU A 132 -2.80 -24.06 -43.26
CA LEU A 132 -3.39 -23.10 -44.20
C LEU A 132 -3.79 -23.75 -45.53
N ASP A 133 -3.18 -24.89 -45.90
CA ASP A 133 -3.65 -25.68 -47.06
C ASP A 133 -4.97 -26.41 -46.74
N ASP A 134 -5.25 -26.74 -45.47
CA ASP A 134 -6.50 -27.39 -45.04
C ASP A 134 -7.59 -26.40 -44.58
N PHE A 135 -7.24 -25.19 -44.13
CA PHE A 135 -8.20 -24.21 -43.57
C PHE A 135 -8.88 -23.29 -44.61
N MET A 136 -8.63 -23.50 -45.91
CA MET A 136 -9.57 -23.04 -46.95
C MET A 136 -10.79 -23.96 -47.10
N ALA A 137 -10.94 -24.98 -46.25
CA ALA A 137 -12.23 -25.60 -46.01
C ALA A 137 -13.00 -24.83 -44.91
N PRO A 138 -14.19 -24.29 -45.19
CA PRO A 138 -14.94 -23.47 -44.26
C PRO A 138 -15.64 -24.35 -43.23
N THR A 139 -15.18 -24.37 -41.99
CA THR A 139 -16.02 -24.85 -40.87
C THR A 139 -15.88 -23.90 -39.69
N GLY A 140 -16.97 -23.20 -39.40
CA GLY A 140 -17.07 -22.28 -38.27
C GLY A 140 -17.31 -23.04 -36.97
N VAL A 141 -16.52 -22.74 -35.93
CA VAL A 141 -16.83 -23.07 -34.54
C VAL A 141 -16.19 -22.01 -33.64
N GLY A 142 -16.99 -21.46 -32.73
CA GLY A 142 -16.64 -20.36 -31.83
C GLY A 142 -15.63 -20.76 -30.75
N ALA A 143 -14.83 -19.78 -30.33
CA ALA A 143 -13.86 -19.90 -29.25
C ALA A 143 -14.30 -19.04 -28.05
N THR A 144 -15.11 -19.64 -27.17
CA THR A 144 -15.43 -19.14 -25.83
C THR A 144 -14.57 -19.86 -24.79
N GLY A 145 -13.87 -19.06 -23.96
CA GLY A 145 -13.62 -19.33 -22.54
C GLY A 145 -12.67 -20.47 -22.16
N ALA A 146 -11.45 -20.13 -21.73
CA ALA A 146 -10.64 -20.99 -20.88
C ALA A 146 -9.65 -20.17 -20.02
N PHE A 147 -10.17 -19.51 -18.98
CA PHE A 147 -9.37 -19.10 -17.81
C PHE A 147 -10.08 -19.62 -16.56
N GLY A 148 -9.74 -20.84 -16.17
CA GLY A 148 -10.29 -21.52 -15.00
C GLY A 148 -9.44 -21.29 -13.75
N GLY A 149 -10.05 -20.64 -12.76
CA GLY A 149 -9.98 -20.98 -11.32
C GLY A 149 -8.62 -21.22 -10.68
N LEU A 150 -7.96 -20.14 -10.24
CA LEU A 150 -7.07 -20.21 -9.08
C LEU A 150 -7.91 -19.87 -7.84
N ASP A 151 -8.18 -20.87 -6.99
CA ASP A 151 -8.99 -20.73 -5.77
C ASP A 151 -8.18 -20.06 -4.65
N ILE A 152 -8.31 -18.74 -4.57
CA ILE A 152 -7.63 -17.88 -3.58
C ILE A 152 -8.28 -18.02 -2.18
N GLN A 153 -9.52 -18.51 -2.08
CA GLN A 153 -10.23 -18.64 -0.81
C GLN A 153 -9.68 -19.77 0.07
N GLY A 154 -9.28 -20.90 -0.52
CA GLY A 154 -8.76 -22.05 0.23
C GLY A 154 -7.43 -21.81 0.96
N ILE A 155 -6.66 -20.77 0.62
CA ILE A 155 -5.38 -20.44 1.27
C ILE A 155 -5.63 -19.64 2.56
N TYR A 156 -6.69 -18.83 2.61
CA TYR A 156 -7.03 -18.02 3.79
C TYR A 156 -7.55 -18.88 4.96
N ASP A 157 -8.33 -19.94 4.68
CA ASP A 157 -8.95 -20.76 5.73
C ASP A 157 -7.98 -21.71 6.46
N ARG A 158 -6.84 -22.09 5.86
CA ARG A 158 -5.83 -22.93 6.55
C ARG A 158 -4.96 -22.15 7.54
N ALA A 159 -4.89 -20.82 7.42
CA ALA A 159 -4.11 -20.00 8.34
C ALA A 159 -4.84 -19.74 9.69
N SER A 160 -6.17 -19.84 9.72
CA SER A 160 -6.98 -19.50 10.89
C SER A 160 -7.14 -20.67 11.88
N ALA A 161 -7.08 -21.92 11.43
CA ALA A 161 -7.33 -23.10 12.29
C ALA A 161 -6.21 -23.43 13.29
N ARG A 162 -4.99 -22.87 13.17
CA ARG A 162 -3.86 -23.16 14.08
C ARG A 162 -3.81 -22.30 15.35
N LYS A 163 -4.77 -21.38 15.56
CA LYS A 163 -4.71 -20.38 16.65
C LYS A 163 -5.30 -20.79 18.01
N ALA A 164 -5.93 -21.96 18.13
CA ALA A 164 -6.75 -22.27 19.30
C ALA A 164 -6.02 -22.83 20.54
N GLN A 165 -4.68 -22.88 20.58
CA GLN A 165 -4.00 -23.76 21.56
C GLN A 165 -2.82 -23.21 22.38
N SER A 166 -2.59 -21.89 22.46
CA SER A 166 -1.55 -21.39 23.39
C SER A 166 -1.97 -20.10 24.11
N SER A 167 -2.39 -20.26 25.37
CA SER A 167 -2.56 -19.17 26.34
C SER A 167 -1.34 -19.14 27.27
N SER A 168 -0.42 -18.23 27.03
CA SER A 168 0.64 -17.88 27.97
C SER A 168 0.78 -16.36 28.05
N ALA A 169 0.98 -15.87 29.27
CA ALA A 169 0.84 -14.46 29.67
C ALA A 169 1.79 -13.53 28.89
N THR A 170 1.25 -12.41 28.41
CA THR A 170 1.94 -11.43 27.56
C THR A 170 2.77 -10.47 28.41
N PRO A 171 4.09 -10.34 28.17
CA PRO A 171 4.92 -9.36 28.87
C PRO A 171 4.73 -7.93 28.32
N VAL A 172 4.74 -6.93 29.20
CA VAL A 172 4.63 -5.49 28.86
C VAL A 172 6.01 -4.83 28.97
N PHE A 173 6.41 -4.07 27.97
CA PHE A 173 7.69 -3.36 27.95
C PHE A 173 7.47 -1.85 28.02
N VAL A 174 8.18 -1.17 28.94
CA VAL A 174 8.23 0.30 29.04
C VAL A 174 9.69 0.72 28.92
N ASN A 175 10.01 1.54 27.91
CA ASN A 175 11.38 1.97 27.61
C ASN A 175 12.38 0.80 27.41
N GLY A 176 11.95 -0.26 26.72
CA GLY A 176 12.81 -1.41 26.39
C GLY A 176 13.10 -2.36 27.56
N LYS A 177 12.58 -2.09 28.76
CA LYS A 177 12.63 -3.04 29.89
C LYS A 177 11.28 -3.71 30.09
N GLN A 178 11.31 -5.03 30.25
CA GLN A 178 10.13 -5.80 30.63
C GLN A 178 9.74 -5.39 32.05
N VAL A 179 8.52 -4.88 32.21
CA VAL A 179 7.96 -4.53 33.51
C VAL A 179 6.95 -5.62 33.83
N ASP A 180 7.28 -6.48 34.78
CA ASP A 180 6.29 -7.39 35.36
C ASP A 180 5.28 -6.55 36.14
N LEU A 181 4.10 -6.41 35.56
CA LEU A 181 2.98 -5.72 36.18
C LEU A 181 2.23 -6.72 37.03
N ASP A 182 1.89 -6.31 38.25
CA ASP A 182 0.96 -7.03 39.11
C ASP A 182 -0.37 -7.26 38.35
N PRO A 183 -1.06 -8.41 38.53
CA PRO A 183 -2.26 -8.75 37.76
C PRO A 183 -3.37 -7.69 37.82
N GLU A 184 -3.49 -6.96 38.94
CA GLU A 184 -4.46 -5.86 39.08
C GLU A 184 -4.02 -4.62 38.29
N ALA A 185 -2.72 -4.31 38.28
CA ALA A 185 -2.17 -3.21 37.48
C ALA A 185 -2.34 -3.47 35.98
N GLN A 186 -2.18 -4.72 35.55
CA GLN A 186 -2.42 -5.13 34.17
C GLN A 186 -3.89 -4.92 33.76
N ALA A 187 -4.84 -5.34 34.60
CA ALA A 187 -6.27 -5.17 34.33
C ALA A 187 -6.69 -3.69 34.24
N ASN A 188 -6.12 -2.83 35.10
CA ASN A 188 -6.38 -1.38 35.05
C ASN A 188 -5.77 -0.73 33.81
N LEU A 189 -4.54 -1.12 33.44
CA LEU A 189 -3.89 -0.63 32.22
C LEU A 189 -4.70 -1.02 30.97
N TYR A 190 -5.22 -2.25 30.90
CA TYR A 190 -6.08 -2.67 29.80
C TYR A 190 -7.39 -1.87 29.72
N ARG A 191 -8.02 -1.54 30.86
CA ARG A 191 -9.21 -0.66 30.85
C ARG A 191 -8.89 0.75 30.37
N THR A 192 -7.77 1.31 30.79
CA THR A 192 -7.35 2.66 30.38
C THR A 192 -6.97 2.70 28.89
N VAL A 193 -6.24 1.71 28.40
CA VAL A 193 -5.90 1.63 26.97
C VAL A 193 -7.16 1.39 26.13
N ALA A 194 -8.10 0.56 26.59
CA ALA A 194 -9.36 0.34 25.89
C ALA A 194 -10.25 1.59 25.85
N SER A 195 -10.30 2.39 26.92
CA SER A 195 -11.08 3.64 26.94
C SER A 195 -10.45 4.72 26.05
N VAL A 196 -9.12 4.82 26.01
CA VAL A 196 -8.40 5.75 25.14
C VAL A 196 -8.46 5.32 23.67
N ALA A 197 -8.31 4.02 23.39
CA ALA A 197 -8.42 3.48 22.04
C ALA A 197 -9.86 3.55 21.50
N GLY A 198 -10.86 3.33 22.35
CA GLY A 198 -12.28 3.56 22.01
C GLY A 198 -12.58 5.02 21.69
N ALA A 199 -11.92 5.96 22.38
CA ALA A 199 -12.00 7.39 22.07
C ALA A 199 -11.18 7.81 20.82
N ALA A 200 -10.21 6.98 20.40
CA ALA A 200 -9.39 7.20 19.20
C ALA A 200 -9.99 6.56 17.94
N GLY A 201 -10.76 5.47 18.07
CA GLY A 201 -11.43 4.79 16.95
C GLY A 201 -12.45 5.66 16.21
N ASP A 202 -13.04 6.64 16.88
CA ASP A 202 -13.94 7.64 16.25
C ASP A 202 -13.20 8.76 15.48
N ARG A 203 -11.85 8.79 15.50
CA ARG A 203 -11.05 9.84 14.84
C ARG A 203 -10.54 9.47 13.45
N ASP A 204 -10.36 8.18 13.13
CA ASP A 204 -9.61 7.78 11.92
C ASP A 204 -10.45 7.55 10.65
N GLU A 205 -11.79 7.54 10.73
CA GLU A 205 -12.65 7.47 9.54
C GLU A 205 -12.96 8.84 8.91
N ARG A 206 -12.28 9.92 9.35
CA ARG A 206 -12.55 11.31 8.95
C ARG A 206 -11.44 12.00 8.15
N ALA A 207 -10.32 11.34 7.86
CA ALA A 207 -9.14 12.01 7.31
C ALA A 207 -9.13 12.18 5.77
N THR A 208 -10.06 11.59 5.02
CA THR A 208 -10.06 11.65 3.53
C THR A 208 -11.38 12.09 2.89
N ALA A 209 -12.37 12.52 3.68
CA ALA A 209 -13.52 13.26 3.18
C ALA A 209 -13.42 14.71 3.67
N GLY A 210 -13.17 15.65 2.76
CA GLY A 210 -13.03 17.06 3.07
C GLY A 210 -14.13 17.58 4.00
N SER A 211 -13.70 18.26 5.07
CA SER A 211 -14.38 19.34 5.78
C SER A 211 -15.92 19.30 5.76
N LYS A 212 -16.52 18.26 6.36
CA LYS A 212 -17.95 18.22 6.72
C LYS A 212 -18.16 17.59 8.10
N ALA A 213 -17.27 17.88 9.04
CA ALA A 213 -17.29 17.19 10.34
C ALA A 213 -18.22 17.82 11.39
N ASP A 214 -18.99 18.87 11.09
CA ASP A 214 -19.93 19.43 12.06
C ASP A 214 -21.31 19.79 11.50
N GLY A 215 -21.52 19.76 10.17
CA GLY A 215 -22.77 20.25 9.55
C GLY A 215 -23.05 21.75 9.75
N ARG A 216 -22.36 22.39 10.69
CA ARG A 216 -22.46 23.80 11.03
C ARG A 216 -21.72 24.64 10.02
N THR A 217 -22.38 25.71 9.59
CA THR A 217 -21.81 26.64 8.61
C THR A 217 -20.62 27.39 9.21
N VAL A 218 -19.71 27.91 8.38
CA VAL A 218 -18.58 28.74 8.84
C VAL A 218 -19.07 29.91 9.70
N ALA A 219 -20.23 30.50 9.34
CA ALA A 219 -20.88 31.56 10.10
C ALA A 219 -21.28 31.12 11.52
N GLU A 220 -21.87 29.93 11.64
CA GLU A 220 -22.31 29.35 12.92
C GLU A 220 -21.13 29.01 13.84
N ARG A 221 -20.01 28.56 13.26
CA ARG A 221 -18.75 28.33 14.00
C ARG A 221 -18.13 29.63 14.50
N LEU A 222 -18.19 30.70 13.71
CA LEU A 222 -17.73 32.04 14.11
C LEU A 222 -18.59 32.60 15.25
N GLU A 223 -19.90 32.43 15.19
CA GLU A 223 -20.83 32.89 16.23
C GLU A 223 -20.63 32.15 17.57
N GLU A 224 -20.37 30.84 17.53
CA GLU A 224 -20.05 30.07 18.74
C GLU A 224 -18.74 30.54 19.40
N VAL A 225 -17.70 30.78 18.60
CA VAL A 225 -16.41 31.26 19.10
C VAL A 225 -16.54 32.66 19.71
N GLU A 226 -17.38 33.53 19.12
CA GLU A 226 -17.67 34.85 19.69
C GLU A 226 -18.45 34.74 21.01
N ARG A 227 -19.42 33.82 21.10
CA ARG A 227 -20.16 33.56 22.34
C ARG A 227 -19.23 33.08 23.46
N LEU A 228 -18.34 32.14 23.17
CA LEU A 228 -17.38 31.63 24.17
C LEU A 228 -16.40 32.71 24.64
N TYR A 229 -16.04 33.67 23.77
CA TYR A 229 -15.24 34.83 24.15
C TYR A 229 -16.02 35.78 25.07
N ARG A 230 -17.28 36.08 24.75
CA ARG A 230 -18.15 36.90 25.63
C ARG A 230 -18.39 36.25 27.00
N ASP A 231 -18.50 34.93 27.03
CA ASP A 231 -18.66 34.16 28.27
C ASP A 231 -17.35 34.06 29.09
N GLY A 232 -16.26 34.69 28.63
CA GLY A 232 -14.96 34.71 29.32
C GLY A 232 -14.22 33.37 29.32
N ARG A 233 -14.65 32.43 28.46
CA ARG A 233 -14.05 31.09 28.35
C ARG A 233 -12.88 31.02 27.39
N LEU A 234 -12.74 32.00 26.50
CA LEU A 234 -11.54 32.18 25.69
C LEU A 234 -10.86 33.50 26.03
N THR A 235 -9.54 33.45 26.09
CA THR A 235 -8.71 34.66 26.09
C THR A 235 -8.69 35.29 24.69
N ARG A 236 -8.34 36.58 24.60
CA ARG A 236 -8.33 37.30 23.32
C ARG A 236 -7.37 36.68 22.29
N THR A 237 -6.24 36.17 22.75
CA THR A 237 -5.25 35.48 21.91
C THR A 237 -5.76 34.15 21.36
N GLU A 238 -6.51 33.39 22.15
CA GLU A 238 -7.12 32.13 21.70
C GLU A 238 -8.25 32.40 20.70
N TYR A 239 -9.05 33.45 20.93
CA TYR A 239 -10.09 33.88 20.00
C TYR A 239 -9.52 34.20 18.62
N ASP A 240 -8.45 35.01 18.55
CA ASP A 240 -7.84 35.40 17.27
C ASP A 240 -7.22 34.21 16.54
N ALA A 241 -6.59 33.28 17.26
CA ALA A 241 -6.03 32.05 16.70
C ALA A 241 -7.10 31.13 16.10
N VAL A 242 -8.19 30.89 16.84
CA VAL A 242 -9.32 30.05 16.38
C VAL A 242 -10.03 30.69 15.20
N ARG A 243 -10.27 32.01 15.26
CA ARG A 243 -10.88 32.77 14.15
C ARG A 243 -10.05 32.68 12.87
N THR A 244 -8.73 32.82 12.98
CA THR A 244 -7.82 32.73 11.82
C THR A 244 -7.84 31.33 11.21
N ARG A 245 -7.87 30.28 12.05
CA ARG A 245 -7.97 28.89 11.60
C ARG A 245 -9.28 28.61 10.86
N ILE A 246 -10.42 29.12 11.38
CA ILE A 246 -11.73 28.96 10.74
C ILE A 246 -11.78 29.69 9.38
N LEU A 247 -11.16 30.86 9.27
CA LEU A 247 -11.10 31.62 8.02
C LEU A 247 -10.14 31.01 6.99
N ALA A 248 -9.12 30.27 7.43
CA ALA A 248 -8.19 29.57 6.53
C ALA A 248 -8.81 28.30 5.90
N ASP A 249 -9.92 27.79 6.45
CA ASP A 249 -10.67 26.65 5.92
C ASP A 249 -11.67 27.04 4.79
N LEU A 250 -11.80 28.34 4.46
CA LEU A 250 -12.60 28.87 3.34
C LEU A 250 -11.81 28.82 2.02
#